data_AF-A0A7X9IM36-F1
#
_entry.id   AF-A0A7X9IM36-F1
#
_cell.length_a   1.000
_cell.length_b   1.000
_cell.length_c   1.000
_cell.angle_alpha   90.00
_cell.angle_beta   90.00
_cell.angle_gamma   90.00
#
_symmetry.space_group_name_H-M   'P 1'
#
loop_
_entity.id
_entity.type
_entity.pdbx_description
1 polymer ?
#
loop_
_entity_poly.entity_id
_entity_poly.type
_entity_poly.pdbx_seq_one_letter_code
_entity_poly.pdbx_strand_id
1 'polypeptide(L)' 'MKTSLFLFPGQGSQTVGMGKDFYEKSEEAKEIFRQADDLLGFSLSKLCFDGPE' A
#
# COMPACT_ATOMS: atom_id res chain seq x y z
N MET A 1 -12.50 29.63 9.23
CA MET A 1 -12.50 28.19 8.89
C MET A 1 -11.23 27.88 8.11
N LYS A 2 -10.52 26.80 8.42
CA LYS A 2 -9.31 26.40 7.72
C LYS A 2 -9.65 25.23 6.79
N THR A 3 -9.30 25.34 5.51
CA THR A 3 -9.52 24.25 4.53
C THR A 3 -8.29 23.35 4.51
N SER A 4 -8.50 22.05 4.65
CA SER A 4 -7.45 21.04 4.52
C SER A 4 -7.57 20.35 3.16
N LEU A 5 -6.43 20.09 2.51
CA LEU A 5 -6.33 19.39 1.24
C LEU A 5 -5.43 18.17 1.41
N PHE A 6 -5.85 17.05 0.84
CA PHE A 6 -5.05 15.84 0.75
C PHE A 6 -4.58 15.70 -0.69
N LEU A 7 -3.26 15.59 -0.88
CA LEU A 7 -2.64 15.33 -2.16
C LEU A 7 -1.98 13.96 -2.08
N PHE A 8 -2.16 13.16 -3.13
CA PHE A 8 -1.62 11.80 -3.21
C PHE A 8 -0.49 11.78 -4.25
N PRO A 9 0.67 11.17 -3.94
CA PRO A 9 1.81 11.13 -4.85
C PRO A 9 1.53 10.23 -6.06
N GLY A 10 2.16 10.55 -7.20
CA GLY A 10 2.09 9.77 -8.43
C GLY A 10 3.20 8.73 -8.58
N GLN A 11 3.31 8.15 -9.78
CA GLN A 11 4.36 7.21 -10.15
C GLN A 11 5.76 7.83 -10.03
N GLY A 12 6.75 7.03 -9.63
CA GLY A 12 8.13 7.44 -9.38
C GLY A 12 8.44 7.67 -7.90
N SER A 13 7.43 7.65 -7.03
CA SER A 13 7.59 7.76 -5.58
C SER A 13 7.70 6.41 -4.86
N GLN A 14 7.52 5.30 -5.57
CA GLN A 14 7.52 3.96 -4.98
C GLN A 14 8.91 3.51 -4.53
N THR A 15 8.96 2.78 -3.42
CA THR A 15 10.18 2.15 -2.88
C THR A 15 9.87 0.76 -2.32
N VAL A 16 10.87 -0.12 -2.26
CA VAL A 16 10.73 -1.44 -1.61
C VAL A 16 10.41 -1.25 -0.13
N GLY A 17 9.43 -2.00 0.37
CA GLY A 17 8.93 -1.89 1.75
C GLY A 17 7.78 -0.89 1.93
N MET A 18 7.37 -0.18 0.87
CA MET A 18 6.29 0.81 0.94
C MET A 18 4.98 0.16 1.44
N GLY A 19 4.34 0.79 2.43
CA GLY A 19 3.08 0.32 3.01
C GLY A 19 3.20 -0.76 4.09
N LYS A 20 4.40 -1.35 4.30
CA LYS A 20 4.61 -2.43 5.27
C LYS A 20 4.28 -2.03 6.71
N ASP A 21 4.72 -0.85 7.12
CA ASP A 21 4.41 -0.31 8.45
C ASP A 21 2.91 -0.17 8.72
N PHE A 22 2.15 0.29 7.72
CA PHE A 22 0.70 0.40 7.82
C PHE A 22 0.06 -0.98 7.86
N TYR A 23 0.51 -1.88 7.00
CA TYR A 23 0.08 -3.27 6.99
C TYR A 23 0.31 -3.95 8.35
N GLU A 24 1.44 -3.73 9.02
CA GLU A 24 1.71 -4.39 10.30
C GLU A 24 0.88 -3.82 11.46
N LYS A 25 0.55 -2.52 11.41
CA LYS A 25 0.00 -1.76 12.54
C LYS A 25 -1.51 -1.44 12.44
N SER A 26 -2.14 -1.61 11.28
CA SER A 26 -3.57 -1.32 11.07
C SER A 26 -4.27 -2.51 10.44
N GLU A 27 -5.34 -2.98 11.09
CA GLU A 27 -6.18 -4.07 10.57
C GLU A 27 -6.91 -3.65 9.28
N GLU A 28 -7.29 -2.38 9.16
CA GLU A 28 -7.89 -1.83 7.94
C GLU A 28 -6.92 -1.86 6.76
N ALA A 29 -5.65 -1.52 7.00
CA ALA A 29 -4.61 -1.60 5.98
C ALA A 29 -4.38 -3.06 5.54
N LYS A 30 -4.33 -4.01 6.48
CA LYS A 30 -4.23 -5.45 6.16
C LYS A 30 -5.35 -5.92 5.26
N GLU A 31 -6.58 -5.54 5.58
CA GLU A 31 -7.76 -5.92 4.80
C GLU A 31 -7.73 -5.34 3.38
N ILE A 32 -7.29 -4.08 3.22
CA ILE A 32 -7.14 -3.47 1.88
C ILE A 32 -6.10 -4.23 1.05
N PHE A 33 -4.94 -4.56 1.61
CA PHE A 33 -3.93 -5.36 0.91
C PHE A 33 -4.44 -6.76 0.57
N ARG A 34 -5.19 -7.41 1.48
CA ARG A 34 -5.80 -8.73 1.24
C ARG A 34 -6.78 -8.68 0.06
N GLN A 35 -7.65 -7.68 0.02
CA GLN A 35 -8.59 -7.48 -1.10
C GLN A 35 -7.87 -7.25 -2.43
N ALA A 36 -6.79 -6.47 -2.42
CA ALA A 36 -5.99 -6.23 -3.61
C ALA A 36 -5.33 -7.53 -4.12
N ASP A 37 -4.73 -8.30 -3.22
CA ASP A 37 -4.11 -9.59 -3.56
C ASP A 37 -5.15 -10.58 -4.14
N ASP A 38 -6.33 -10.68 -3.52
CA ASP A 38 -7.44 -11.54 -3.99
C ASP A 38 -7.93 -11.13 -5.39
N LEU A 39 -8.11 -9.82 -5.63
CA LEU A 39 -8.61 -9.29 -6.91
C LEU A 39 -7.61 -9.46 -8.06
N LEU A 40 -6.32 -9.35 -7.77
CA LEU A 40 -5.26 -9.42 -8.77
C LEU A 40 -4.84 -10.87 -9.06
N GLY A 41 -5.13 -11.80 -8.16
CA GLY A 41 -4.73 -13.21 -8.29
C GLY A 41 -3.22 -13.45 -8.07
N PHE A 42 -2.51 -12.43 -7.57
CA PHE A 42 -1.12 -12.51 -7.12
C PHE A 42 -0.91 -11.60 -5.91
N SER A 43 0.14 -11.84 -5.13
CA SER A 43 0.43 -11.03 -3.94
C SER A 43 1.08 -9.71 -4.33
N LEU A 44 0.27 -8.66 -4.51
CA LEU A 44 0.74 -7.29 -4.67
C LEU A 44 1.42 -6.81 -3.39
N SER A 45 0.90 -7.22 -2.22
CA SER A 45 1.54 -6.92 -0.93
C SER A 45 2.99 -7.39 -0.89
N LYS A 46 3.27 -8.62 -1.31
CA LYS A 46 4.65 -9.14 -1.42
C LYS A 46 5.50 -8.31 -2.38
N LEU A 47 4.96 -7.96 -3.54
CA LEU A 47 5.66 -7.12 -4.52
C LEU A 47 6.04 -5.74 -3.94
N CYS A 48 5.14 -5.12 -3.17
CA CYS A 48 5.41 -3.84 -2.51
C CYS A 48 6.45 -3.99 -1.38
N PHE A 49 6.41 -5.07 -0.61
CA PHE A 49 7.24 -5.22 0.59
C PHE A 49 8.65 -5.72 0.28
N ASP A 50 8.76 -6.67 -0.65
CA ASP A 50 9.99 -7.38 -0.95
C ASP A 50 10.61 -6.92 -2.28
N GLY A 51 9.82 -6.32 -3.17
CA GLY A 51 10.25 -5.90 -4.52
C GLY A 51 9.94 -6.94 -5.61
N PRO A 52 10.19 -6.58 -6.89
CA PRO A 52 9.94 -7.44 -8.05
C PRO A 52 11.01 -8.51 -8.32
N GLU A 53 12.15 -8.46 -7.64
CA GLU A 53 13.29 -9.38 -7.78
C GLU A 53 13.42 -10.31 -6.56
#